data_AF-A0A954JVD1-F1
#
_entry.id   AF-A0A954JVD1-F1
#
_cell.length_a   1.000
_cell.length_b   1.000
_cell.length_c   1.000
_cell.angle_alpha   90.00
_cell.angle_beta   90.00
_cell.angle_gamma   90.00
#
_symmetry.space_group_name_H-M   'P 1'
#
loop_
_entity.id
_entity.type
_entity.pdbx_description
1 polymer ?
#
loop_
_entity_poly.entity_id
_entity_poly.type
_entity_poly.pdbx_seq_one_letter_code
_entity_poly.pdbx_strand_id
1 'polypeptide(L)'
;MTTELKLKLDWLCLCLYDSAHHLKLDHEVFHHPLEVAPELMEVQTPEEYPFQSIDTWQSKMKVWKTQSVNYPLADVGMCHTLYGFEDSPDAEVFARGNSMKGPDCVALSRQANYFHWGFSVPPSQMTDSARRLFVNAICYIQKFNGQQPLMRKSTSPREWALRNAMLPALLTDEYRTMKTKQIRDEIAASPGLLPERYEGHIDQFIVDQLGWVEPEMKRILPQDLRDRFGNNASEWITYYRDNFEYLRQGDDPSSFVVDQDVAALKISNRAPELLEYCIGLLERQKDVALANRLLQRYTGMNHDTPQEWRAWFVENKSRLYFSDSAGYQFRVQPN
;
A
#
# COMPACT_ATOMS: atom_id res chain seq x y z
N MET A 1 20.46 20.98 -1.98
CA MET A 1 19.84 19.65 -2.17
C MET A 1 18.65 19.59 -1.23
N THR A 2 17.43 19.55 -1.75
CA THR A 2 16.22 19.30 -0.95
C THR A 2 16.28 17.86 -0.47
N THR A 3 16.37 17.65 0.84
CA THR A 3 16.31 16.30 1.43
C THR A 3 14.88 15.79 1.32
N GLU A 4 14.63 14.77 0.49
CA GLU A 4 13.35 14.09 0.46
C GLU A 4 13.04 13.47 1.83
N LEU A 5 11.83 13.71 2.34
CA LEU A 5 11.42 13.21 3.66
C LEU A 5 11.25 11.68 3.67
N LYS A 6 11.03 11.05 2.51
CA LYS A 6 10.81 9.59 2.35
C LYS A 6 9.75 9.07 3.33
N LEU A 7 8.64 9.78 3.42
CA LEU A 7 7.47 9.35 4.19
C LEU A 7 6.76 8.22 3.44
N LYS A 8 5.87 7.51 4.14
CA LYS A 8 4.89 6.61 3.52
C LYS A 8 3.79 7.39 2.79
N LEU A 9 3.75 8.71 2.98
CA LEU A 9 2.94 9.70 2.27
C LEU A 9 3.58 10.12 0.92
N ASP A 10 4.36 9.25 0.27
CA ASP A 10 5.17 9.59 -0.91
C ASP A 10 4.45 9.31 -2.25
N TRP A 11 3.48 8.41 -2.25
CA TRP A 11 2.74 8.03 -3.46
C TRP A 11 1.51 8.92 -3.67
N LEU A 12 1.67 10.25 -3.73
CA LEU A 12 0.55 11.20 -3.86
C LEU A 12 0.00 11.23 -5.30
N CYS A 13 -0.78 10.23 -5.68
CA CYS A 13 -1.45 10.18 -6.97
C CYS A 13 -2.72 11.04 -6.98
N LEU A 14 -2.90 11.81 -8.06
CA LEU A 14 -4.12 12.59 -8.36
C LEU A 14 -5.22 11.65 -8.90
N CYS A 15 -5.85 10.90 -8.00
CA CYS A 15 -6.87 9.91 -8.37
C CYS A 15 -8.03 9.81 -7.38
N LEU A 16 -8.01 10.61 -6.30
CA LEU A 16 -9.05 10.56 -5.27
C LEU A 16 -10.27 11.37 -5.71
N TYR A 17 -11.44 10.76 -5.59
CA TYR A 17 -12.74 11.37 -5.83
C TYR A 17 -13.25 12.14 -4.59
N ASP A 18 -14.57 12.34 -4.49
CA ASP A 18 -15.25 13.16 -3.48
C ASP A 18 -15.56 12.44 -2.16
N SER A 19 -15.16 11.18 -2.01
CA SER A 19 -15.67 10.30 -0.97
C SER A 19 -14.61 9.37 -0.38
N ALA A 20 -14.83 8.98 0.88
CA ALA A 20 -13.99 8.04 1.63
C ALA A 20 -14.81 6.81 2.05
N HIS A 21 -14.13 5.69 2.29
CA HIS A 21 -14.71 4.46 2.82
C HIS A 21 -13.80 3.81 3.86
N HIS A 22 -14.29 2.78 4.54
CA HIS A 22 -13.54 2.09 5.61
C HIS A 22 -13.01 3.06 6.67
N LEU A 23 -13.90 3.94 7.16
CA LEU A 23 -13.57 4.92 8.18
C LEU A 23 -13.33 4.20 9.52
N LYS A 24 -12.26 4.55 10.23
CA LYS A 24 -12.03 4.12 11.62
C LYS A 24 -12.88 4.95 12.56
N LEU A 25 -14.21 4.77 12.52
CA LEU A 25 -15.17 5.63 13.22
C LEU A 25 -14.94 5.70 14.74
N ASP A 26 -14.41 4.65 15.36
CA ASP A 26 -14.11 4.62 16.80
C ASP A 26 -12.86 5.45 17.18
N HIS A 27 -12.11 5.96 16.19
CA HIS A 27 -10.90 6.73 16.42
C HIS A 27 -11.22 8.14 16.91
N GLU A 28 -10.42 8.68 17.84
CA GLU A 28 -10.68 9.96 18.49
C GLU A 28 -10.80 11.16 17.54
N VAL A 29 -10.17 11.08 16.36
CA VAL A 29 -10.25 12.11 15.32
C VAL A 29 -11.70 12.32 14.84
N PHE A 30 -12.57 11.33 14.99
CA PHE A 30 -14.00 11.44 14.64
C PHE A 30 -14.87 12.01 15.78
N HIS A 31 -14.32 12.19 16.97
CA HIS A 31 -15.08 12.58 18.16
C HIS A 31 -14.58 13.86 18.83
N HIS A 32 -13.32 14.27 18.60
CA HIS A 32 -12.72 15.40 19.31
C HIS A 32 -11.90 16.34 18.41
N PRO A 33 -12.02 17.68 18.62
CA PRO A 33 -12.89 18.36 19.58
C PRO A 33 -14.38 18.43 19.16
N LEU A 34 -14.70 18.13 17.90
CA LEU A 34 -16.07 18.17 17.39
C LEU A 34 -16.56 16.75 17.08
N GLU A 35 -17.80 16.44 17.41
CA GLU A 35 -18.43 15.20 16.99
C GLU A 35 -18.67 15.24 15.46
N VAL A 36 -17.97 14.40 14.71
CA VAL A 36 -17.98 14.42 13.24
C VAL A 36 -19.27 13.85 12.69
N ALA A 37 -19.77 12.76 13.28
CA ALA A 37 -20.94 11.99 12.84
C ALA A 37 -21.05 11.90 11.30
N PRO A 38 -20.14 11.16 10.61
CA PRO A 38 -20.17 11.00 9.16
C PRO A 38 -21.50 10.39 8.70
N GLU A 39 -22.18 11.04 7.75
CA GLU A 39 -23.34 10.44 7.08
C GLU A 39 -22.84 9.49 5.99
N LEU A 40 -23.14 8.20 6.14
CA LEU A 40 -22.76 7.17 5.18
C LEU A 40 -23.89 6.95 4.17
N MET A 41 -23.53 6.97 2.89
CA MET A 41 -24.44 6.65 1.79
C MET A 41 -23.96 5.41 1.05
N GLU A 42 -24.90 4.68 0.44
CA GLU A 42 -24.58 3.55 -0.43
C GLU A 42 -24.36 4.03 -1.87
N VAL A 43 -23.26 3.60 -2.47
CA VAL A 43 -22.94 3.82 -3.88
C VAL A 43 -22.61 2.50 -4.55
N GLN A 44 -22.71 2.48 -5.88
CA GLN A 44 -22.23 1.36 -6.68
C GLN A 44 -20.72 1.23 -6.51
N THR A 45 -20.23 0.03 -6.21
CA THR A 45 -18.80 -0.26 -6.21
C THR A 45 -18.28 -0.11 -7.63
N PRO A 46 -17.17 0.61 -7.86
CA PRO A 46 -16.58 0.74 -9.19
C PRO A 46 -16.31 -0.64 -9.83
N GLU A 47 -16.69 -0.80 -11.09
CA GLU A 47 -16.60 -2.09 -11.83
C GLU A 47 -15.17 -2.62 -11.93
N GLU A 48 -14.19 -1.74 -11.78
CA GLU A 48 -12.76 -2.04 -11.89
C GLU A 48 -12.17 -2.60 -10.58
N TYR A 49 -12.81 -2.36 -9.43
CA TYR A 49 -12.27 -2.77 -8.12
C TYR A 49 -11.99 -4.26 -7.99
N PRO A 50 -12.83 -5.18 -8.52
CA PRO A 50 -12.53 -6.61 -8.56
C PRO A 50 -11.25 -6.97 -9.33
N PHE A 51 -10.81 -6.15 -10.29
CA PHE A 51 -9.55 -6.33 -11.02
C PHE A 51 -8.38 -5.57 -10.39
N GLN A 52 -8.66 -4.79 -9.34
CA GLN A 52 -7.69 -3.91 -8.68
C GLN A 52 -7.39 -4.29 -7.22
N SER A 53 -8.13 -5.24 -6.66
CA SER A 53 -7.93 -5.74 -5.30
C SER A 53 -8.15 -7.24 -5.24
N ILE A 54 -7.37 -7.92 -4.40
CA ILE A 54 -7.53 -9.35 -4.13
C ILE A 54 -8.69 -9.65 -3.18
N ASP A 55 -9.27 -8.62 -2.57
CA ASP A 55 -10.42 -8.73 -1.69
C ASP A 55 -11.70 -8.90 -2.52
N THR A 56 -12.68 -9.57 -1.94
CA THR A 56 -14.01 -9.69 -2.56
C THR A 56 -14.84 -8.46 -2.21
N TRP A 57 -15.34 -7.77 -3.22
CA TRP A 57 -16.15 -6.57 -3.08
C TRP A 57 -17.63 -6.85 -3.35
N GLN A 58 -18.50 -6.28 -2.52
CA GLN A 58 -19.94 -6.27 -2.79
C GLN A 58 -20.25 -5.33 -3.96
N SER A 59 -21.41 -5.50 -4.59
CA SER A 59 -21.85 -4.62 -5.68
C SER A 59 -22.08 -3.17 -5.21
N LYS A 60 -22.35 -2.96 -3.92
CA LYS A 60 -22.46 -1.64 -3.32
C LYS A 60 -21.49 -1.49 -2.17
N MET A 61 -21.05 -0.27 -1.94
CA MET A 61 -20.19 0.10 -0.82
C MET A 61 -20.75 1.31 -0.09
N LYS A 62 -20.50 1.38 1.22
CA LYS A 62 -20.80 2.54 2.04
C LYS A 62 -19.66 3.54 1.94
N VAL A 63 -20.01 4.77 1.61
CA VAL A 63 -19.06 5.88 1.49
C VAL A 63 -19.53 7.06 2.33
N TRP A 64 -18.55 7.82 2.81
CA TRP A 64 -18.73 9.12 3.42
C TRP A 64 -18.39 10.20 2.39
N LYS A 65 -19.36 11.04 2.05
CA LYS A 65 -19.15 12.15 1.11
C LYS A 65 -18.51 13.34 1.81
N THR A 66 -17.39 13.81 1.27
CA THR A 66 -16.58 14.86 1.90
C THR A 66 -16.76 16.23 1.26
N GLN A 67 -17.17 16.26 -0.01
CA GLN A 67 -17.29 17.48 -0.80
C GLN A 67 -18.52 17.45 -1.73
N SER A 68 -19.04 18.63 -2.07
CA SER A 68 -20.25 18.79 -2.88
C SER A 68 -20.01 18.73 -4.39
N VAL A 69 -18.75 18.91 -4.82
CA VAL A 69 -18.31 18.92 -6.22
C VAL A 69 -17.18 17.91 -6.41
N ASN A 70 -16.99 17.41 -7.63
CA ASN A 70 -15.92 16.45 -7.96
C ASN A 70 -15.31 16.84 -9.33
N TYR A 71 -14.17 16.24 -9.68
CA TYR A 71 -13.56 16.39 -11.00
C TYR A 71 -14.59 16.10 -12.11
N PRO A 72 -14.65 16.90 -13.20
CA PRO A 72 -13.76 18.02 -13.55
C PRO A 72 -14.17 19.39 -12.99
N LEU A 73 -15.21 19.47 -12.14
CA LEU A 73 -15.67 20.73 -11.54
C LEU A 73 -14.83 21.17 -10.34
N ALA A 74 -13.92 20.32 -9.87
CA ALA A 74 -12.93 20.58 -8.84
C ALA A 74 -11.62 19.85 -9.16
N ASP A 75 -10.53 20.27 -8.52
CA ASP A 75 -9.24 19.58 -8.62
C ASP A 75 -9.35 18.14 -8.09
N VAL A 76 -8.59 17.22 -8.68
CA VAL A 76 -8.57 15.82 -8.21
C VAL A 76 -7.86 15.74 -6.86
N GLY A 77 -8.39 14.95 -5.92
CA GLY A 77 -7.75 14.74 -4.63
C GLY A 77 -6.51 13.85 -4.74
N MET A 78 -5.69 13.87 -3.68
CA MET A 78 -4.49 13.05 -3.56
C MET A 78 -4.72 11.86 -2.65
N CYS A 79 -4.30 10.68 -3.09
CA CYS A 79 -4.25 9.47 -2.25
C CYS A 79 -2.88 8.81 -2.35
N HIS A 80 -2.52 8.01 -1.35
CA HIS A 80 -1.35 7.12 -1.38
C HIS A 80 -1.77 5.65 -1.17
N THR A 81 -0.84 4.72 -1.37
CA THR A 81 -1.12 3.28 -1.16
C THR A 81 -1.30 2.95 0.32
N LEU A 82 -2.19 2.00 0.61
CA LEU A 82 -2.42 1.42 1.93
C LEU A 82 -1.30 0.47 2.36
N TYR A 83 -0.63 -0.18 1.41
CA TYR A 83 0.29 -1.28 1.67
C TYR A 83 1.48 -0.82 2.51
N GLY A 84 1.85 -1.61 3.54
CA GLY A 84 2.91 -1.27 4.50
C GLY A 84 2.68 0.02 5.30
N PHE A 85 1.52 0.65 5.21
CA PHE A 85 1.34 1.97 5.81
C PHE A 85 1.43 1.93 7.33
N GLU A 86 0.71 1.00 7.96
CA GLU A 86 0.67 0.84 9.43
C GLU A 86 1.74 -0.14 9.95
N ASP A 87 2.77 -0.46 9.15
CA ASP A 87 3.90 -1.33 9.57
C ASP A 87 4.90 -0.64 10.52
N SER A 88 4.60 0.60 10.96
CA SER A 88 5.39 1.33 11.95
C SER A 88 4.49 2.03 12.96
N PRO A 89 4.88 2.12 14.25
CA PRO A 89 4.03 2.67 15.32
C PRO A 89 3.65 4.15 15.17
N ASP A 90 4.40 4.90 14.36
CA ASP A 90 4.16 6.31 14.11
C ASP A 90 3.20 6.57 12.94
N ALA A 91 2.64 5.53 12.32
CA ALA A 91 1.79 5.63 11.15
C ALA A 91 0.39 5.06 11.39
N GLU A 92 -0.63 5.79 10.94
CA GLU A 92 -2.04 5.44 11.14
C GLU A 92 -2.88 5.79 9.89
N VAL A 93 -3.81 4.94 9.51
CA VAL A 93 -4.82 5.21 8.47
C VAL A 93 -6.17 5.46 9.14
N PHE A 94 -6.83 6.57 8.81
CA PHE A 94 -8.17 6.91 9.33
C PHE A 94 -9.29 6.57 8.34
N ALA A 95 -9.01 6.68 7.04
CA ALA A 95 -9.96 6.35 5.99
C ALA A 95 -9.26 6.00 4.68
N ARG A 96 -9.86 5.05 3.96
CA ARG A 96 -9.54 4.80 2.55
C ARG A 96 -10.33 5.76 1.66
N GLY A 97 -9.84 5.93 0.45
CA GLY A 97 -10.39 6.87 -0.52
C GLY A 97 -11.06 6.18 -1.69
N ASN A 98 -12.24 6.67 -2.09
CA ASN A 98 -12.81 6.30 -3.37
C ASN A 98 -11.90 6.84 -4.48
N SER A 99 -11.22 5.96 -5.20
CA SER A 99 -10.12 6.31 -6.12
C SER A 99 -10.19 5.51 -7.41
N MET A 100 -9.69 6.10 -8.50
CA MET A 100 -9.49 5.44 -9.79
C MET A 100 -8.42 4.33 -9.74
N LYS A 101 -7.52 4.36 -8.76
CA LYS A 101 -6.41 3.38 -8.64
C LYS A 101 -6.78 2.13 -7.87
N GLY A 102 -8.01 2.07 -7.35
CA GLY A 102 -8.55 0.94 -6.64
C GLY A 102 -8.80 1.22 -5.16
N PRO A 103 -9.33 0.22 -4.45
CA PRO A 103 -9.84 0.40 -3.09
C PRO A 103 -8.75 0.46 -2.02
N ASP A 104 -7.50 0.17 -2.37
CA ASP A 104 -6.35 0.19 -1.46
C ASP A 104 -5.65 1.56 -1.44
N CYS A 105 -6.41 2.61 -1.77
CA CYS A 105 -5.97 4.00 -1.70
C CYS A 105 -6.37 4.61 -0.36
N VAL A 106 -5.47 5.37 0.25
CA VAL A 106 -5.66 6.05 1.52
C VAL A 106 -5.92 7.53 1.29
N ALA A 107 -7.01 8.03 1.87
CA ALA A 107 -7.42 9.43 1.77
C ALA A 107 -7.05 10.23 3.03
N LEU A 108 -7.09 9.58 4.20
CA LEU A 108 -6.81 10.20 5.49
C LEU A 108 -5.86 9.32 6.29
N SER A 109 -4.73 9.88 6.66
CA SER A 109 -3.69 9.16 7.40
C SER A 109 -2.74 10.12 8.13
N ARG A 110 -1.90 9.56 9.00
CA ARG A 110 -0.81 10.25 9.67
C ARG A 110 0.46 9.42 9.56
N GLN A 111 1.61 10.08 9.40
CA GLN A 111 2.90 9.53 9.79
C GLN A 111 3.67 10.59 10.58
N ALA A 112 4.11 10.25 11.80
CA ALA A 112 4.73 11.18 12.73
C ALA A 112 3.92 12.48 12.86
N ASN A 113 4.53 13.65 12.65
CA ASN A 113 3.87 14.95 12.69
C ASN A 113 3.25 15.39 11.34
N TYR A 114 3.12 14.48 10.37
CA TYR A 114 2.51 14.76 9.07
C TYR A 114 1.13 14.12 8.99
N PHE A 115 0.10 14.95 8.77
CA PHE A 115 -1.25 14.48 8.48
C PHE A 115 -1.52 14.63 6.99
N HIS A 116 -2.04 13.58 6.37
CA HIS A 116 -2.51 13.59 4.98
C HIS A 116 -4.00 13.84 4.94
N TRP A 117 -4.37 14.99 4.38
CA TRP A 117 -5.74 15.31 4.00
C TRP A 117 -5.84 15.25 2.47
N GLY A 118 -6.42 14.16 1.94
CA GLY A 118 -6.42 13.90 0.51
C GLY A 118 -7.38 14.76 -0.32
N PHE A 119 -8.41 15.35 0.28
CA PHE A 119 -9.47 16.06 -0.44
C PHE A 119 -9.04 17.49 -0.80
N SER A 120 -9.43 17.93 -2.00
CA SER A 120 -8.87 19.14 -2.65
C SER A 120 -9.72 20.40 -2.49
N VAL A 121 -11.01 20.26 -2.19
CA VAL A 121 -11.92 21.42 -2.21
C VAL A 121 -11.72 22.36 -1.01
N PRO A 122 -12.02 23.66 -1.15
CA PRO A 122 -12.04 24.57 -0.01
C PRO A 122 -13.15 24.22 1.00
N PRO A 123 -13.04 24.64 2.27
CA PRO A 123 -14.06 24.37 3.29
C PRO A 123 -15.48 24.79 2.93
N SER A 124 -15.66 25.80 2.08
CA SER A 124 -16.99 26.24 1.60
C SER A 124 -17.72 25.21 0.72
N GLN A 125 -16.99 24.23 0.19
CA GLN A 125 -17.51 23.13 -0.64
C GLN A 125 -17.42 21.76 0.05
N MET A 126 -16.95 21.73 1.30
CA MET A 126 -16.96 20.52 2.12
C MET A 126 -18.34 20.29 2.74
N THR A 127 -18.69 19.03 2.98
CA THR A 127 -19.86 18.69 3.82
C THR A 127 -19.64 19.14 5.27
N ASP A 128 -20.72 19.27 6.04
CA ASP A 128 -20.65 19.70 7.45
C ASP A 128 -19.77 18.76 8.28
N SER A 129 -19.95 17.45 8.10
CA SER A 129 -19.09 16.43 8.72
C SER A 129 -17.62 16.55 8.30
N ALA A 130 -17.32 16.84 7.03
CA ALA A 130 -15.93 17.02 6.57
C ALA A 130 -15.28 18.27 7.16
N ARG A 131 -16.03 19.37 7.28
CA ARG A 131 -15.54 20.57 7.99
C ARG A 131 -15.19 20.28 9.45
N ARG A 132 -16.03 19.51 10.15
CA ARG A 132 -15.76 19.08 11.53
C ARG A 132 -14.50 18.21 11.60
N LEU A 133 -14.38 17.20 10.74
CA LEU A 133 -13.20 16.34 10.72
C LEU A 133 -11.92 17.10 10.35
N PHE A 134 -11.99 18.09 9.46
CA PHE A 134 -10.86 18.92 9.09
C PHE A 134 -10.31 19.70 10.29
N VAL A 135 -11.19 20.28 11.12
CA VAL A 135 -10.82 20.92 12.40
C VAL A 135 -10.20 19.88 13.34
N ASN A 136 -10.81 18.71 13.48
CA ASN A 136 -10.29 17.65 14.33
C ASN A 136 -8.90 17.16 13.89
N ALA A 137 -8.65 17.04 12.58
CA ALA A 137 -7.35 16.66 12.04
C ALA A 137 -6.24 17.66 12.44
N ILE A 138 -6.53 18.96 12.39
CA ILE A 138 -5.61 20.03 12.83
C ILE A 138 -5.32 19.90 14.33
N CYS A 139 -6.36 19.72 15.15
CA CYS A 139 -6.18 19.56 16.60
C CYS A 139 -5.45 18.26 16.97
N TYR A 140 -5.73 17.19 16.24
CA TYR A 140 -5.13 15.87 16.46
C TYR A 140 -3.64 15.88 16.10
N ILE A 141 -3.25 16.42 14.94
CA ILE A 141 -1.85 16.42 14.52
C ILE A 141 -0.95 17.29 15.43
N GLN A 142 -1.52 18.30 16.09
CA GLN A 142 -0.82 19.14 17.06
C GLN A 142 -0.21 18.33 18.23
N LYS A 143 -0.82 17.20 18.60
CA LYS A 143 -0.30 16.30 19.65
C LYS A 143 1.07 15.71 19.31
N PHE A 144 1.39 15.66 18.02
CA PHE A 144 2.62 15.07 17.48
C PHE A 144 3.64 16.15 17.08
N ASN A 145 3.46 17.41 17.51
CA ASN A 145 4.35 18.51 17.13
C ASN A 145 5.83 18.17 17.42
N GLY A 146 6.68 18.30 16.39
CA GLY A 146 8.11 18.00 16.46
C GLY A 146 8.48 16.51 16.36
N GLN A 147 7.52 15.59 16.44
CA GLN A 147 7.80 14.16 16.28
C GLN A 147 8.35 13.87 14.89
N GLN A 148 9.51 13.21 14.84
CA GLN A 148 10.14 12.79 13.60
C GLN A 148 9.62 11.41 13.16
N PRO A 149 9.61 11.12 11.85
CA PRO A 149 9.34 9.77 11.35
C PRO A 149 10.27 8.74 11.99
N LEU A 150 9.69 7.67 12.56
CA LEU A 150 10.46 6.55 13.11
C LEU A 150 11.19 5.76 12.02
N MET A 151 10.69 5.85 10.79
CA MET A 151 11.29 5.23 9.63
C MET A 151 11.21 6.15 8.41
N ARG A 152 12.09 5.87 7.45
CA ARG A 152 12.04 6.44 6.10
C ARG A 152 11.84 5.30 5.12
N LYS A 153 10.90 5.47 4.20
CA LYS A 153 10.60 4.50 3.17
C LYS A 153 11.81 4.30 2.25
N SER A 154 12.20 3.05 2.08
CA SER A 154 13.32 2.63 1.24
C SER A 154 12.96 1.49 0.30
N THR A 155 11.86 0.79 0.55
CA THR A 155 11.46 -0.43 -0.15
C THR A 155 9.95 -0.51 -0.32
N SER A 156 9.51 -1.33 -1.26
CA SER A 156 8.09 -1.58 -1.52
C SER A 156 7.55 -2.63 -0.56
N PRO A 157 6.37 -2.40 0.06
CA PRO A 157 5.72 -3.37 0.95
C PRO A 157 5.28 -4.65 0.24
N ARG A 158 5.26 -5.78 0.97
CA ARG A 158 5.04 -7.11 0.37
C ARG A 158 3.64 -7.32 -0.18
N GLU A 159 2.66 -6.55 0.27
CA GLU A 159 1.29 -6.60 -0.23
C GLU A 159 1.21 -6.26 -1.73
N TRP A 160 2.18 -5.49 -2.25
CA TRP A 160 2.32 -5.28 -3.68
C TRP A 160 2.57 -6.58 -4.45
N ALA A 161 3.13 -7.62 -3.84
CA ALA A 161 3.27 -8.93 -4.48
C ALA A 161 1.91 -9.52 -4.84
N LEU A 162 0.92 -9.40 -3.93
CA LEU A 162 -0.46 -9.84 -4.18
C LEU A 162 -1.15 -8.95 -5.21
N ARG A 163 -0.88 -7.65 -5.21
CA ARG A 163 -1.38 -6.73 -6.24
C ARG A 163 -0.82 -7.07 -7.62
N ASN A 164 0.48 -7.34 -7.71
CA ASN A 164 1.17 -7.69 -8.94
C ASN A 164 0.74 -9.06 -9.46
N ALA A 165 0.40 -9.99 -8.57
CA ALA A 165 -0.18 -11.29 -8.89
C ALA A 165 -1.51 -11.20 -9.66
N MET A 166 -2.18 -10.04 -9.63
CA MET A 166 -3.41 -9.79 -10.38
C MET A 166 -3.18 -9.30 -11.82
N LEU A 167 -1.98 -8.80 -12.16
CA LEU A 167 -1.68 -8.34 -13.53
C LEU A 167 -2.05 -9.34 -14.64
N PRO A 168 -1.83 -10.67 -14.47
CA PRO A 168 -2.23 -11.64 -15.47
C PRO A 168 -3.74 -11.64 -15.78
N ALA A 169 -4.59 -11.27 -14.82
CA ALA A 169 -6.03 -11.15 -15.04
C ALA A 169 -6.38 -10.05 -16.05
N LEU A 170 -5.52 -9.02 -16.18
CA LEU A 170 -5.70 -7.92 -17.14
C LEU A 170 -5.38 -8.34 -18.58
N LEU A 171 -4.80 -9.53 -18.79
CA LEU A 171 -4.58 -10.10 -20.11
C LEU A 171 -5.73 -10.97 -20.60
N THR A 172 -6.72 -11.28 -19.75
CA THR A 172 -7.87 -12.12 -20.10
C THR A 172 -8.82 -11.44 -21.09
N ASP A 173 -9.52 -12.24 -21.90
CA ASP A 173 -10.53 -11.72 -22.84
C ASP A 173 -11.69 -11.02 -22.13
N GLU A 174 -12.05 -11.49 -20.94
CA GLU A 174 -13.08 -10.89 -20.07
C GLU A 174 -12.72 -9.44 -19.72
N TYR A 175 -11.54 -9.23 -19.12
CA TYR A 175 -11.09 -7.89 -18.76
C TYR A 175 -10.91 -6.99 -20.00
N ARG A 176 -10.28 -7.51 -21.06
CA ARG A 176 -10.05 -6.73 -22.28
C ARG A 176 -11.35 -6.32 -22.94
N THR A 177 -12.36 -7.17 -22.96
CA THR A 177 -13.69 -6.87 -23.51
C THR A 177 -14.40 -5.82 -22.67
N MET A 178 -14.42 -5.99 -21.34
CA MET A 178 -14.96 -4.99 -20.41
C MET A 178 -14.30 -3.63 -20.62
N LYS A 179 -12.97 -3.56 -20.60
CA LYS A 179 -12.24 -2.30 -20.69
C LYS A 179 -12.35 -1.65 -22.07
N THR A 180 -12.37 -2.44 -23.14
CA THR A 180 -12.63 -1.95 -24.50
C THR A 180 -14.01 -1.30 -24.60
N LYS A 181 -15.05 -1.97 -24.08
CA LYS A 181 -16.41 -1.41 -24.04
C LYS A 181 -16.43 -0.10 -23.25
N GLN A 182 -15.84 -0.09 -22.05
CA GLN A 182 -15.79 1.10 -21.20
C GLN A 182 -15.13 2.29 -21.91
N ILE A 183 -13.94 2.11 -22.51
CA ILE A 183 -13.23 3.18 -23.21
C ILE A 183 -14.07 3.72 -24.38
N ARG A 184 -14.75 2.84 -25.14
CA ARG A 184 -15.61 3.24 -26.25
C ARG A 184 -16.82 4.05 -25.77
N ASP A 185 -17.46 3.61 -24.69
CA ASP A 185 -18.61 4.30 -24.11
C ASP A 185 -18.20 5.69 -23.56
N GLU A 186 -17.05 5.78 -22.89
CA GLU A 186 -16.49 7.04 -22.37
C GLU A 186 -16.18 8.03 -23.51
N ILE A 187 -15.53 7.58 -24.58
CA ILE A 187 -15.23 8.43 -25.75
C ILE A 187 -16.52 8.82 -26.49
N ALA A 188 -17.50 7.92 -26.60
CA ALA A 188 -18.78 8.24 -27.21
C ALA A 188 -19.54 9.32 -26.40
N ALA A 189 -19.50 9.23 -25.08
CA ALA A 189 -20.11 10.21 -24.18
C ALA A 189 -19.32 11.53 -24.12
N SER A 190 -18.01 11.49 -24.35
CA SER A 190 -17.11 12.64 -24.28
C SER A 190 -15.99 12.53 -25.32
N PRO A 191 -16.25 12.93 -26.59
CA PRO A 191 -15.29 12.74 -27.68
C PRO A 191 -13.92 13.39 -27.45
N GLY A 192 -13.85 14.45 -26.65
CA GLY A 192 -12.60 15.11 -26.26
C GLY A 192 -11.64 14.26 -25.41
N LEU A 193 -12.07 13.08 -24.94
CA LEU A 193 -11.18 12.13 -24.25
C LEU A 193 -10.23 11.41 -25.22
N LEU A 194 -10.58 11.32 -26.51
CA LEU A 194 -9.70 10.74 -27.52
C LEU A 194 -8.62 11.77 -27.90
N PRO A 195 -7.32 11.50 -27.66
CA PRO A 195 -6.27 12.43 -28.04
C PRO A 195 -6.23 12.62 -29.56
N GLU A 196 -5.96 13.84 -30.03
CA GLU A 196 -5.96 14.23 -31.45
C GLU A 196 -5.16 13.26 -32.34
N ARG A 197 -4.01 12.76 -31.85
CA ARG A 197 -3.16 11.78 -32.56
C ARG A 197 -3.84 10.43 -32.87
N TYR A 198 -5.00 10.16 -32.27
CA TYR A 198 -5.79 8.94 -32.48
C TYR A 198 -7.16 9.22 -33.13
N GLU A 199 -7.38 10.43 -33.66
CA GLU A 199 -8.62 10.75 -34.37
C GLU A 199 -8.88 9.76 -35.51
N GLY A 200 -10.08 9.17 -35.56
CA GLY A 200 -10.41 8.09 -36.52
C GLY A 200 -9.76 6.72 -36.22
N HIS A 201 -8.95 6.61 -35.16
CA HIS A 201 -8.15 5.43 -34.82
C HIS A 201 -8.37 4.96 -33.36
N ILE A 202 -9.63 4.93 -32.90
CA ILE A 202 -9.99 4.52 -31.54
C ILE A 202 -9.47 3.12 -31.17
N ASP A 203 -9.43 2.18 -32.12
CA ASP A 203 -8.93 0.83 -31.87
C ASP A 203 -7.44 0.81 -31.55
N GLN A 204 -6.65 1.64 -32.23
CA GLN A 204 -5.22 1.78 -31.91
C GLN A 204 -5.03 2.43 -30.54
N PHE A 205 -5.86 3.43 -30.18
CA PHE A 205 -5.83 4.00 -28.84
C PHE A 205 -6.11 2.94 -27.76
N ILE A 206 -7.11 2.09 -27.95
CA ILE A 206 -7.45 1.00 -27.01
C ILE A 206 -6.29 0.00 -26.90
N VAL A 207 -5.69 -0.41 -28.03
CA VAL A 207 -4.52 -1.30 -28.05
C VAL A 207 -3.38 -0.70 -27.23
N ASP A 208 -3.07 0.58 -27.43
CA ASP A 208 -2.00 1.27 -26.71
C ASP A 208 -2.30 1.38 -25.21
N GLN A 209 -3.56 1.66 -24.83
CA GLN A 209 -4.01 1.72 -23.43
C GLN A 209 -3.89 0.38 -22.70
N LEU A 210 -4.00 -0.75 -23.41
CA LEU A 210 -3.93 -2.09 -22.84
C LEU A 210 -2.56 -2.77 -23.04
N GLY A 211 -1.68 -2.18 -23.85
CA GLY A 211 -0.40 -2.77 -24.26
C GLY A 211 0.70 -2.78 -23.19
N TRP A 212 0.51 -2.06 -22.08
CA TRP A 212 1.53 -1.94 -21.02
C TRP A 212 1.65 -3.17 -20.12
N VAL A 213 0.61 -4.02 -20.05
CA VAL A 213 0.52 -5.11 -19.07
C VAL A 213 1.59 -6.17 -19.28
N GLU A 214 1.82 -6.62 -20.51
CA GLU A 214 2.77 -7.70 -20.79
C GLU A 214 4.24 -7.28 -20.54
N PRO A 215 4.71 -6.10 -21.00
CA PRO A 215 6.03 -5.58 -20.62
C PRO A 215 6.20 -5.48 -19.10
N GLU A 216 5.18 -5.00 -18.39
CA GLU A 216 5.25 -4.84 -16.93
C GLU A 216 5.34 -6.20 -16.22
N MET A 217 4.54 -7.19 -16.63
CA MET A 217 4.64 -8.55 -16.12
C MET A 217 6.04 -9.15 -16.33
N LYS A 218 6.67 -8.93 -17.49
CA LYS A 218 8.03 -9.41 -17.76
C LYS A 218 9.08 -8.75 -16.86
N ARG A 219 8.85 -7.48 -16.49
CA ARG A 219 9.74 -6.70 -15.62
C ARG A 219 9.66 -7.16 -14.16
N ILE A 220 8.46 -7.37 -13.62
CA ILE A 220 8.28 -7.49 -12.17
C ILE A 220 7.97 -8.91 -11.68
N LEU A 221 7.50 -9.79 -12.57
CA LEU A 221 7.16 -11.17 -12.21
C LEU A 221 8.29 -12.13 -12.61
N PRO A 222 8.74 -13.03 -11.70
CA PRO A 222 9.79 -14.00 -11.98
C PRO A 222 9.50 -14.86 -13.22
N GLN A 223 10.53 -15.09 -14.04
CA GLN A 223 10.42 -15.83 -15.30
C GLN A 223 9.94 -17.28 -15.07
N ASP A 224 10.49 -17.97 -14.07
CA ASP A 224 10.12 -19.34 -13.72
C ASP A 224 8.63 -19.47 -13.32
N LEU A 225 8.12 -18.50 -12.57
CA LEU A 225 6.70 -18.44 -12.21
C LEU A 225 5.82 -18.07 -13.42
N ARG A 226 6.30 -17.21 -14.32
CA ARG A 226 5.61 -16.93 -15.60
C ARG A 226 5.49 -18.15 -16.49
N ASP A 227 6.54 -18.95 -16.59
CA ASP A 227 6.51 -20.18 -17.39
C ASP A 227 5.57 -21.23 -16.77
N ARG A 228 5.45 -21.26 -15.45
CA ARG A 228 4.59 -22.20 -14.73
C ARG A 228 3.12 -21.80 -14.70
N PHE A 229 2.82 -20.53 -14.42
CA PHE A 229 1.45 -20.06 -14.17
C PHE A 229 0.83 -19.34 -15.37
N GLY A 230 1.64 -18.80 -16.28
CA GLY A 230 1.17 -18.01 -17.41
C GLY A 230 0.20 -16.91 -16.97
N ASN A 231 -0.98 -16.88 -17.59
CA ASN A 231 -2.01 -15.89 -17.32
C ASN A 231 -2.98 -16.27 -16.17
N ASN A 232 -2.72 -17.34 -15.43
CA ASN A 232 -3.61 -17.79 -14.36
C ASN A 232 -3.38 -17.00 -13.06
N ALA A 233 -4.05 -15.86 -12.92
CA ALA A 233 -3.95 -15.00 -11.74
C ALA A 233 -4.23 -15.74 -10.41
N SER A 234 -5.08 -16.76 -10.40
CA SER A 234 -5.37 -17.52 -9.17
C SER A 234 -4.17 -18.31 -8.66
N GLU A 235 -3.38 -18.90 -9.56
CA GLU A 235 -2.14 -19.61 -9.21
C GLU A 235 -1.08 -18.64 -8.67
N TRP A 236 -0.95 -17.47 -9.30
CA TRP A 236 -0.07 -16.40 -8.82
C TRP A 236 -0.45 -15.92 -7.42
N ILE A 237 -1.74 -15.62 -7.20
CA ILE A 237 -2.25 -15.16 -5.91
C ILE A 237 -2.02 -16.23 -4.84
N THR A 238 -2.28 -17.50 -5.16
CA THR A 238 -2.05 -18.63 -4.25
C THR A 238 -0.57 -18.72 -3.87
N TYR A 239 0.33 -18.69 -4.85
CA TYR A 239 1.78 -18.72 -4.59
C TYR A 239 2.23 -17.62 -3.62
N TYR A 240 1.83 -16.37 -3.86
CA TYR A 240 2.24 -15.26 -3.01
C TYR A 240 1.55 -15.27 -1.64
N ARG A 241 0.31 -15.77 -1.52
CA ARG A 241 -0.36 -15.98 -0.22
C ARG A 241 0.36 -17.05 0.60
N ASP A 242 0.69 -18.18 -0.01
CA ASP A 242 1.34 -19.30 0.68
C ASP A 242 2.76 -18.94 1.18
N ASN A 243 3.42 -18.00 0.51
CA ASN A 243 4.77 -17.56 0.84
C ASN A 243 4.83 -16.19 1.53
N PHE A 244 3.69 -15.60 1.88
CA PHE A 244 3.58 -14.19 2.29
C PHE A 244 4.50 -13.80 3.45
N GLU A 245 4.66 -14.70 4.42
CA GLU A 245 5.49 -14.52 5.61
C GLU A 245 7.01 -14.61 5.33
N TYR A 246 7.40 -15.00 4.12
CA TYR A 246 8.78 -15.18 3.69
C TYR A 246 9.17 -14.22 2.57
N LEU A 247 8.25 -13.36 2.12
CA LEU A 247 8.51 -12.42 1.03
C LEU A 247 9.47 -11.32 1.46
N ARG A 248 10.32 -10.93 0.51
CA ARG A 248 11.12 -9.71 0.54
C ARG A 248 11.11 -9.05 -0.84
N GLN A 249 11.52 -7.79 -0.89
CA GLN A 249 11.77 -7.13 -2.17
C GLN A 249 12.87 -7.86 -2.94
N GLY A 250 12.67 -8.02 -4.25
CA GLY A 250 13.67 -8.49 -5.19
C GLY A 250 14.62 -7.37 -5.63
N ASP A 251 15.35 -7.59 -6.72
CA ASP A 251 16.31 -6.61 -7.23
C ASP A 251 15.60 -5.41 -7.88
N ASP A 252 14.46 -5.64 -8.53
CA ASP A 252 13.57 -4.57 -8.99
C ASP A 252 12.67 -4.12 -7.82
N PRO A 253 12.50 -2.80 -7.58
CA PRO A 253 11.68 -2.31 -6.49
C PRO A 253 10.21 -2.77 -6.50
N SER A 254 9.69 -3.18 -7.66
CA SER A 254 8.34 -3.71 -7.85
C SER A 254 8.30 -5.24 -7.87
N SER A 255 9.44 -5.93 -7.78
CA SER A 255 9.53 -7.39 -7.74
C SER A 255 9.60 -7.92 -6.31
N PHE A 256 9.08 -9.13 -6.10
CA PHE A 256 9.04 -9.79 -4.80
C PHE A 256 9.46 -11.25 -4.93
N VAL A 257 10.31 -11.68 -4.00
CA VAL A 257 10.89 -13.01 -3.98
C VAL A 257 10.76 -13.65 -2.60
N VAL A 258 10.72 -14.98 -2.56
CA VAL A 258 10.74 -15.75 -1.32
C VAL A 258 12.17 -15.81 -0.79
N ASP A 259 12.34 -15.44 0.48
CA ASP A 259 13.57 -15.67 1.19
C ASP A 259 13.70 -17.15 1.55
N GLN A 260 14.49 -17.88 0.76
CA GLN A 260 14.64 -19.34 0.89
C GLN A 260 15.24 -19.77 2.22
N ASP A 261 16.12 -18.96 2.81
CA ASP A 261 16.70 -19.23 4.13
C ASP A 261 15.59 -19.24 5.19
N VAL A 262 14.72 -18.21 5.16
CA VAL A 262 13.61 -18.07 6.11
C VAL A 262 12.53 -19.12 5.86
N ALA A 263 12.18 -19.35 4.59
CA ALA A 263 11.19 -20.36 4.21
C ALA A 263 11.60 -21.77 4.67
N ALA A 264 12.89 -22.11 4.59
CA ALA A 264 13.42 -23.38 5.08
C ALA A 264 13.29 -23.53 6.61
N LEU A 265 13.41 -22.42 7.35
CA LEU A 265 13.21 -22.40 8.80
C LEU A 265 11.72 -22.46 9.20
N LYS A 266 10.81 -22.08 8.29
CA LYS A 266 9.36 -21.96 8.56
C LYS A 266 9.04 -21.02 9.73
N ILE A 267 9.85 -19.98 9.89
CA ILE A 267 9.63 -18.90 10.87
C ILE A 267 9.45 -17.63 10.05
N SER A 268 8.38 -16.88 10.28
CA SER A 268 8.13 -15.66 9.52
C SER A 268 9.28 -14.65 9.64
N ASN A 269 9.57 -13.93 8.56
CA ASN A 269 10.57 -12.87 8.59
C ASN A 269 10.15 -11.63 9.40
N ARG A 270 8.87 -11.52 9.75
CA ARG A 270 8.35 -10.43 10.61
C ARG A 270 8.25 -10.80 12.08
N ALA A 271 8.55 -12.05 12.41
CA ALA A 271 8.44 -12.60 13.75
C ALA A 271 9.78 -12.44 14.50
N PRO A 272 9.84 -11.75 15.66
CA PRO A 272 11.06 -11.64 16.47
C PRO A 272 11.68 -13.00 16.83
N GLU A 273 10.89 -14.07 16.80
CA GLU A 273 11.29 -15.48 16.92
C GLU A 273 12.36 -15.88 15.92
N LEU A 274 12.38 -15.28 14.71
CA LEU A 274 13.43 -15.52 13.73
C LEU A 274 14.79 -15.05 14.27
N LEU A 275 14.82 -13.85 14.86
CA LEU A 275 16.05 -13.31 15.46
C LEU A 275 16.48 -14.19 16.64
N GLU A 276 15.56 -14.53 17.53
CA GLU A 276 15.83 -15.39 18.69
C GLU A 276 16.39 -16.76 18.27
N TYR A 277 15.84 -17.36 17.21
CA TYR A 277 16.32 -18.62 16.65
C TYR A 277 17.75 -18.51 16.11
N CYS A 278 18.04 -17.46 15.33
CA CYS A 278 19.38 -17.21 14.79
C CYS A 278 20.41 -16.96 15.90
N ILE A 279 20.05 -16.22 16.94
CA ILE A 279 20.93 -16.01 18.11
C ILE A 279 21.24 -17.35 18.78
N GLY A 280 20.22 -18.20 18.96
CA GLY A 280 20.41 -19.54 19.51
C GLY A 280 21.30 -20.44 18.65
N LEU A 281 21.29 -20.28 17.32
CA LEU A 281 22.24 -20.97 16.42
C LEU A 281 23.68 -20.53 16.68
N LEU A 282 23.92 -19.22 16.80
CA LEU A 282 25.24 -18.66 17.12
C LEU A 282 25.76 -19.15 18.48
N GLU A 283 24.92 -19.14 19.52
CA GLU A 283 25.28 -19.60 20.86
C GLU A 283 25.72 -21.09 20.88
N ARG A 284 25.16 -21.91 19.98
CA ARG A 284 25.47 -23.33 19.84
C ARG A 284 26.54 -23.63 18.79
N GLN A 285 27.10 -22.60 18.15
CA GLN A 285 28.04 -22.72 17.03
C GLN A 285 27.50 -23.59 15.87
N LYS A 286 26.19 -23.50 15.61
CA LYS A 286 25.51 -24.22 14.51
C LYS A 286 25.08 -23.26 13.43
N ASP A 287 25.23 -23.64 12.16
CA ASP A 287 24.80 -22.86 10.99
C ASP A 287 25.14 -21.37 11.08
N VAL A 288 26.35 -21.07 11.58
CA VAL A 288 26.80 -19.72 11.94
C VAL A 288 26.67 -18.73 10.77
N ALA A 289 26.99 -19.18 9.55
CA ALA A 289 26.87 -18.37 8.35
C ALA A 289 25.42 -18.01 8.00
N LEU A 290 24.48 -18.93 8.20
CA LEU A 290 23.04 -18.68 8.02
C LEU A 290 22.55 -17.69 9.06
N ALA A 291 22.85 -17.94 10.33
CA ALA A 291 22.41 -17.10 11.44
C ALA A 291 22.91 -15.65 11.29
N ASN A 292 24.20 -15.45 11.00
CA ASN A 292 24.75 -14.11 10.77
C ASN A 292 24.10 -13.41 9.58
N ARG A 293 23.91 -14.12 8.45
CA ARG A 293 23.26 -13.56 7.26
C ARG A 293 21.83 -13.09 7.54
N LEU A 294 21.04 -13.88 8.27
CA LEU A 294 19.67 -13.54 8.61
C LEU A 294 19.59 -12.40 9.62
N LEU A 295 20.41 -12.42 10.67
CA LEU A 295 20.48 -11.33 11.64
C LEU A 295 20.88 -10.01 10.98
N GLN A 296 21.91 -10.02 10.14
CA GLN A 296 22.34 -8.84 9.39
C GLN A 296 21.25 -8.35 8.43
N ARG A 297 20.61 -9.24 7.66
CA ARG A 297 19.54 -8.90 6.72
C ARG A 297 18.37 -8.21 7.42
N TYR A 298 17.88 -8.81 8.50
CA TYR A 298 16.65 -8.40 9.16
C TYR A 298 16.83 -7.36 10.27
N THR A 299 18.05 -6.98 10.63
CA THR A 299 18.28 -5.88 11.59
C THR A 299 19.11 -4.74 11.01
N GLY A 300 19.88 -4.99 9.95
CA GLY A 300 20.88 -4.06 9.44
C GLY A 300 22.09 -3.87 10.35
N MET A 301 22.21 -4.66 11.42
CA MET A 301 23.28 -4.57 12.42
C MET A 301 24.26 -5.73 12.30
N ASN A 302 25.42 -5.56 12.93
CA ASN A 302 26.39 -6.61 13.17
C ASN A 302 26.80 -6.55 14.64
N HIS A 303 26.89 -7.72 15.28
CA HIS A 303 27.53 -7.89 16.59
C HIS A 303 28.61 -8.94 16.47
N ASP A 304 29.68 -8.80 17.26
CA ASP A 304 30.87 -9.65 17.15
C ASP A 304 30.67 -10.98 17.88
N THR A 305 29.77 -11.02 18.87
CA THR A 305 29.57 -12.19 19.71
C THR A 305 28.09 -12.60 19.86
N PRO A 306 27.80 -13.91 20.08
CA PRO A 306 26.44 -14.35 20.40
C PRO A 306 25.86 -13.67 21.66
N GLN A 307 26.72 -13.34 22.63
CA GLN A 307 26.33 -12.68 23.88
C GLN A 307 25.84 -11.24 23.65
N GLU A 308 26.52 -10.48 22.78
CA GLU A 308 26.06 -9.15 22.37
C GLU A 308 24.71 -9.20 21.69
N TRP A 309 24.54 -10.13 20.74
CA TRP A 309 23.25 -10.37 20.09
C TRP A 309 22.14 -10.67 21.10
N ARG A 310 22.40 -11.57 22.05
CA ARG A 310 21.44 -11.95 23.09
C ARG A 310 21.09 -10.77 23.99
N ALA A 311 22.08 -10.00 24.42
CA ALA A 311 21.89 -8.81 25.25
C ALA A 311 21.02 -7.77 24.53
N TRP A 312 21.36 -7.44 23.27
CA TRP A 312 20.58 -6.53 22.44
C TRP A 312 19.14 -7.01 22.27
N PHE A 313 18.93 -8.29 21.96
CA PHE A 313 17.58 -8.82 21.75
C PHE A 313 16.74 -8.71 23.03
N VAL A 314 17.27 -9.13 24.18
CA VAL A 314 16.55 -9.06 25.47
C VAL A 314 16.21 -7.62 25.85
N GLU A 315 17.14 -6.67 25.66
CA GLU A 315 16.93 -5.26 25.95
C GLU A 315 15.85 -4.61 25.07
N ASN A 316 15.74 -5.05 23.81
CA ASN A 316 14.92 -4.37 22.80
C ASN A 316 13.63 -5.12 22.43
N LYS A 317 13.46 -6.40 22.80
CA LYS A 317 12.36 -7.27 22.32
C LYS A 317 10.97 -6.65 22.44
N SER A 318 10.67 -5.94 23.52
CA SER A 318 9.36 -5.30 23.74
C SER A 318 9.09 -4.08 22.86
N ARG A 319 10.13 -3.51 22.24
CA ARG A 319 10.08 -2.32 21.37
C ARG A 319 10.41 -2.65 19.92
N LEU A 320 10.61 -3.92 19.58
CA LEU A 320 10.84 -4.33 18.21
C LEU A 320 9.56 -4.23 17.39
N TYR A 321 9.65 -3.60 16.23
CA TYR A 321 8.63 -3.64 15.19
C TYR A 321 9.28 -3.95 13.85
N PHE A 322 8.55 -4.64 12.97
CA PHE A 322 9.03 -5.00 11.64
C PHE A 322 8.37 -4.12 10.59
N SER A 323 9.16 -3.56 9.67
CA SER A 323 8.63 -2.72 8.58
C SER A 323 9.15 -3.21 7.23
N ASP A 324 8.21 -3.55 6.34
CA ASP A 324 8.53 -3.84 4.94
C ASP A 324 9.02 -2.58 4.24
N SER A 325 8.41 -1.44 4.58
CA SER A 325 8.72 -0.13 4.01
C SER A 325 10.13 0.36 4.37
N ALA A 326 10.68 -0.11 5.50
CA ALA A 326 11.99 0.28 6.04
C ALA A 326 13.12 -0.70 5.71
N GLY A 327 13.02 -1.42 4.59
CA GLY A 327 14.04 -2.37 4.14
C GLY A 327 13.80 -3.81 4.54
N TYR A 328 12.56 -4.19 4.90
CA TYR A 328 12.25 -5.52 5.45
C TYR A 328 13.10 -5.81 6.71
N GLN A 329 13.08 -4.88 7.67
CA GLN A 329 13.93 -4.94 8.85
C GLN A 329 13.12 -4.72 10.13
N PHE A 330 13.57 -5.39 11.20
CA PHE A 330 13.25 -5.02 12.56
C PHE A 330 13.92 -3.72 12.93
N ARG A 331 13.15 -2.84 13.55
CA ARG A 331 13.55 -1.56 14.09
C ARG A 331 13.18 -1.51 15.56
N VAL A 332 13.89 -0.67 16.30
CA VAL A 332 13.64 -0.45 17.73
C VAL A 332 12.91 0.87 17.87
N GLN A 333 11.73 0.86 18.48
CA GLN A 333 11.03 2.09 18.84
C GLN A 333 11.85 2.88 19.88
N PRO A 334 12.13 4.17 19.66
CA PRO A 334 12.76 5.03 20.67
C PRO A 334 11.93 5.10 21.97
N ASN A 335 12.59 5.37 23.09
CA ASN A 335 11.95 5.53 24.39
C ASN A 335 11.07 6.79 24.49
#